data_AF-A0A9D7JDA5-F1
#
_entry.id   AF-A0A9D7JDA5-F1
#
_cell.length_a   1.000
_cell.length_b   1.000
_cell.length_c   1.000
_cell.angle_alpha   90.00
_cell.angle_beta   90.00
_cell.angle_gamma   90.00
#
_symmetry.space_group_name_H-M   'P 1'
#
loop_
_entity.id
_entity.type
_entity.pdbx_description
1 polymer ?
#
loop_
_entity_poly.entity_id
_entity_poly.type
_entity_poly.pdbx_seq_one_letter_code
_entity_poly.pdbx_strand_id
1 'polypeptide(L)'
;MQPILLDTGGAAQPGEGSVLLLVTDLELPLERDAVGALQLLGLSPAEARIADLVGSGHPPKEAARRLGNTEGTVRFSLNQIYRKLGISRQSELARLVARIQATGI
;
A
#
# COMPACT_ATOMS: atom_id res chain seq x y z
N MET A 1 -23.08 -11.25 24.05
CA MET A 1 -22.73 -11.88 22.76
C MET A 1 -21.56 -12.82 23.01
N GLN A 2 -21.68 -14.09 22.66
CA GLN A 2 -20.63 -15.10 22.86
C GLN A 2 -19.60 -15.05 21.72
N PRO A 3 -18.31 -15.26 21.98
CA PRO A 3 -17.33 -15.43 20.92
C PRO A 3 -17.52 -16.79 20.23
N ILE A 4 -17.49 -16.79 18.90
CA ILE A 4 -17.48 -18.00 18.08
C ILE A 4 -16.05 -18.53 18.04
N LEU A 5 -15.87 -19.78 18.49
CA LEU A 5 -14.64 -20.54 18.35
C LEU A 5 -14.57 -21.10 16.93
N LEU A 6 -13.65 -20.61 16.09
CA LEU A 6 -13.28 -21.31 14.87
C LEU A 6 -12.08 -22.23 15.16
N ASP A 7 -12.39 -23.50 15.31
CA ASP A 7 -11.47 -24.58 14.99
C ASP A 7 -11.39 -24.68 13.46
N THR A 8 -10.18 -24.59 12.92
CA THR A 8 -9.88 -25.22 11.64
C THR A 8 -8.42 -25.64 11.65
N GLY A 9 -8.19 -26.80 12.26
CA GLY A 9 -7.02 -27.60 11.96
C GLY A 9 -6.90 -27.83 10.45
N GLY A 10 -5.70 -27.63 9.93
CA GLY A 10 -5.37 -27.91 8.54
C GLY A 10 -3.91 -27.59 8.27
N ALA A 11 -3.03 -28.52 8.62
CA ALA A 11 -1.61 -28.46 8.30
C ALA A 11 -1.42 -28.24 6.78
N ALA A 12 -0.93 -27.07 6.40
CA ALA A 12 -0.52 -26.80 5.02
C ALA A 12 0.81 -27.50 4.75
N GLN A 13 0.81 -28.49 3.85
CA GLN A 13 2.01 -28.94 3.15
C GLN A 13 2.40 -27.91 2.07
N PRO A 14 3.69 -27.73 1.78
CA PRO A 14 4.19 -26.64 0.95
C PRO A 14 4.03 -26.94 -0.55
N GLY A 15 3.43 -25.98 -1.28
CA GLY A 15 3.31 -26.01 -2.73
C GLY A 15 2.51 -24.81 -3.25
N GLU A 16 3.24 -23.74 -3.58
CA GLU A 16 2.84 -22.60 -4.42
C GLU A 16 1.45 -21.97 -4.19
N GLY A 17 1.43 -20.92 -3.37
CA GLY A 17 0.33 -19.97 -3.28
C GLY A 17 0.13 -19.45 -1.87
N SER A 18 0.87 -18.43 -1.47
CA SER A 18 0.60 -17.73 -0.21
C SER A 18 -0.67 -16.88 -0.40
N VAL A 19 -1.77 -17.29 0.21
CA VAL A 19 -2.98 -16.45 0.29
C VAL A 19 -2.84 -15.57 1.52
N LEU A 20 -2.71 -14.25 1.31
CA LEU A 20 -2.86 -13.28 2.38
C LEU A 20 -4.37 -13.12 2.64
N LEU A 21 -4.89 -13.85 3.63
CA LEU A 21 -6.24 -13.65 4.13
C LEU A 21 -6.22 -12.48 5.12
N LEU A 22 -6.68 -11.30 4.68
CA LEU A 22 -6.92 -10.16 5.56
C LEU A 22 -8.40 -10.19 5.96
N VAL A 23 -8.68 -10.47 7.24
CA VAL A 23 -10.02 -10.33 7.80
C VAL A 23 -10.14 -8.91 8.33
N THR A 24 -10.96 -8.08 7.69
CA THR A 24 -11.42 -6.81 8.26
C THR A 24 -12.90 -6.93 8.52
N ASP A 25 -13.25 -7.40 9.70
CA ASP A 25 -14.53 -7.02 10.31
C ASP A 25 -14.31 -5.60 10.84
N LEU A 26 -14.77 -4.58 10.10
CA LEU A 26 -14.97 -3.25 10.66
C LEU A 26 -15.91 -2.46 9.75
N GLU A 27 -17.20 -2.43 10.13
CA GLU A 27 -18.18 -1.48 9.60
C GLU A 27 -17.79 -0.04 9.99
N LEU A 28 -16.85 0.55 9.25
CA LEU A 28 -16.57 1.98 9.26
C LEU A 28 -16.65 2.51 7.82
N PRO A 29 -16.96 3.80 7.62
CA PRO A 29 -17.02 4.38 6.27
C PRO A 29 -15.61 4.35 5.68
N LEU A 30 -15.32 3.32 4.86
CA LEU A 30 -14.04 3.11 4.20
C LEU A 30 -13.87 4.17 3.09
N GLU A 31 -13.42 5.37 3.47
CA GLU A 31 -12.63 6.16 2.54
C GLU A 31 -11.37 5.35 2.26
N ARG A 32 -11.33 4.74 1.07
CA ARG A 32 -10.26 3.86 0.57
C ARG A 32 -8.88 4.33 1.05
N ASP A 33 -8.30 3.64 2.03
CA ASP A 33 -7.06 4.08 2.69
C ASP A 33 -5.85 3.51 1.98
N ALA A 34 -5.57 4.03 0.79
CA ALA A 34 -4.38 3.66 0.03
C ALA A 34 -3.09 3.89 0.83
N VAL A 35 -3.08 4.89 1.71
CA VAL A 35 -1.93 5.22 2.56
C VAL A 35 -1.72 4.14 3.62
N GLY A 36 -2.77 3.70 4.30
CA GLY A 36 -2.71 2.59 5.27
C GLY A 36 -2.27 1.28 4.64
N ALA A 37 -2.83 0.92 3.48
CA ALA A 37 -2.41 -0.28 2.75
C ALA A 37 -0.93 -0.23 2.33
N LEU A 38 -0.44 0.93 1.89
CA LEU A 38 0.97 1.13 1.55
C LEU A 38 1.90 1.03 2.78
N GLN A 39 1.42 1.43 3.96
CA GLN A 39 2.17 1.23 5.21
C GLN A 39 2.32 -0.24 5.59
N LEU A 40 1.27 -1.05 5.37
CA LEU A 40 1.34 -2.51 5.55
C LEU A 40 2.35 -3.18 4.60
N LEU A 41 2.64 -2.55 3.46
CA LEU A 41 3.70 -2.96 2.54
C LEU A 41 5.12 -2.48 2.96
N GLY A 42 5.27 -1.93 4.16
CA GLY A 42 6.56 -1.55 4.74
C GLY A 42 7.00 -0.11 4.41
N LEU A 43 6.10 0.74 3.91
CA LEU A 43 6.39 2.17 3.75
C LEU A 43 6.15 2.93 5.06
N SER A 44 7.00 3.92 5.33
CA SER A 44 6.74 4.91 6.37
C SER A 44 5.53 5.79 6.00
N PRO A 45 4.93 6.52 6.96
CA PRO A 45 3.81 7.41 6.65
C PRO A 45 4.12 8.48 5.59
N ALA A 46 5.36 9.00 5.59
CA ALA A 46 5.78 9.98 4.58
C ALA A 46 5.94 9.34 3.19
N GLU A 47 6.53 8.15 3.13
CA GLU A 47 6.71 7.40 1.89
C GLU A 47 5.36 6.97 1.29
N ALA A 48 4.43 6.50 2.12
CA ALA A 48 3.10 6.09 1.68
C ALA A 48 2.33 7.26 1.04
N ARG A 49 2.41 8.48 1.60
CA ARG A 49 1.79 9.68 0.99
C ARG A 49 2.41 10.06 -0.35
N ILE A 50 3.74 9.94 -0.48
CA ILE A 50 4.43 10.17 -1.75
C ILE A 50 4.01 9.11 -2.78
N ALA A 51 4.00 7.84 -2.37
CA ALA A 51 3.64 6.71 -3.20
C ALA A 51 2.18 6.81 -3.69
N ASP A 52 1.25 7.20 -2.83
CA ASP A 52 -0.16 7.40 -3.20
C ASP A 52 -0.33 8.52 -4.22
N LEU A 53 0.24 9.71 -3.99
CA LEU A 53 0.15 10.82 -4.92
C LEU A 53 0.74 10.48 -6.29
N VAL A 54 1.96 9.93 -6.31
CA VAL A 54 2.69 9.64 -7.55
C VAL A 54 2.10 8.42 -8.27
N GLY A 55 1.66 7.40 -7.53
CA GLY A 55 0.96 6.24 -8.06
C GLY A 55 -0.42 6.59 -8.62
N SER A 56 -1.08 7.60 -8.05
CA SER A 56 -2.31 8.19 -8.59
C SER A 56 -2.09 9.12 -9.80
N GLY A 57 -0.86 9.20 -10.32
CA GLY A 57 -0.54 9.93 -11.55
C GLY A 57 -0.05 11.38 -11.36
N HIS A 58 0.09 11.86 -10.12
CA HIS A 58 0.68 13.18 -9.90
C HIS A 58 2.19 13.15 -10.17
N PRO A 59 2.75 14.11 -10.92
CA PRO A 59 4.19 14.16 -11.15
C PRO A 59 4.93 14.45 -9.83
N PRO A 60 6.21 14.05 -9.68
CA PRO A 60 7.00 14.28 -8.45
C PRO A 60 7.02 15.73 -7.98
N LYS A 61 7.04 16.69 -8.92
CA LYS A 61 6.97 18.13 -8.63
C LYS A 61 5.65 18.55 -7.95
N GLU A 62 4.54 17.95 -8.37
CA GLU A 62 3.22 18.20 -7.78
C GLU A 62 3.12 17.60 -6.38
N ALA A 63 3.59 16.35 -6.22
CA ALA A 63 3.64 15.70 -4.91
C ALA A 63 4.52 16.48 -3.92
N ALA A 64 5.66 17.00 -4.39
CA ALA A 64 6.53 17.87 -3.60
C ALA A 64 5.79 19.12 -3.10
N ARG A 65 5.09 19.82 -4.00
CA ARG A 65 4.31 21.01 -3.64
C ARG A 65 3.23 20.70 -2.61
N ARG A 66 2.49 19.61 -2.79
CA ARG A 66 1.39 19.22 -1.87
C ARG A 66 1.87 18.82 -0.49
N LEU A 67 3.04 18.18 -0.42
CA LEU A 67 3.60 17.66 0.82
C LEU A 67 4.61 18.60 1.50
N GLY A 68 4.81 19.82 0.97
CA GLY A 68 5.77 20.78 1.53
C GLY A 68 7.23 20.32 1.42
N ASN A 69 7.55 19.51 0.40
CA ASN A 69 8.89 18.98 0.15
C ASN A 69 9.52 19.60 -1.11
N THR A 70 10.82 19.39 -1.30
CA THR A 70 11.47 19.68 -2.58
C THR A 70 11.26 18.52 -3.56
N GLU A 71 11.31 18.81 -4.87
CA GLU A 71 11.24 17.75 -5.89
C GLU A 71 12.40 16.74 -5.74
N GLY A 72 13.60 17.19 -5.37
CA GLY A 72 14.74 16.32 -5.09
C GLY A 72 14.48 15.35 -3.93
N THR A 73 13.88 15.84 -2.84
CA THR A 73 13.47 15.02 -1.70
C THR A 73 12.47 13.94 -2.13
N VAL A 74 11.44 14.32 -2.91
CA VAL A 74 10.45 13.36 -3.39
C VAL A 74 11.08 12.31 -4.30
N ARG A 75 11.98 12.69 -5.21
CA ARG A 75 12.70 11.74 -6.08
C ARG A 75 13.58 10.79 -5.29
N PHE A 76 14.27 11.28 -4.25
CA PHE A 76 15.04 10.44 -3.34
C PHE A 76 14.15 9.44 -2.60
N SER A 77 13.02 9.89 -2.04
CA SER A 77 12.04 9.02 -1.40
C SER A 77 11.46 7.99 -2.37
N LEU A 78 11.18 8.35 -3.62
CA LEU A 78 10.72 7.39 -4.64
C LEU A 78 11.73 6.28 -4.89
N ASN A 79 13.03 6.57 -4.93
CA ASN A 79 14.05 5.53 -5.04
C ASN A 79 14.03 4.57 -3.84
N GLN A 80 13.81 5.09 -2.63
CA GLN A 80 13.68 4.24 -1.43
C GLN A 80 12.40 3.40 -1.47
N ILE A 81 11.27 4.00 -1.87
CA ILE A 81 9.98 3.33 -2.05
C ILE A 81 10.12 2.18 -3.05
N TYR A 82 10.72 2.43 -4.21
CA TYR A 82 10.94 1.41 -5.24
C TYR A 82 11.74 0.23 -4.70
N ARG A 83 12.83 0.50 -3.97
CA ARG A 83 13.62 -0.54 -3.32
C ARG A 83 12.84 -1.32 -2.27
N LYS A 84 12.04 -0.65 -1.44
CA LYS A 84 11.21 -1.29 -0.39
C LYS A 84 10.11 -2.16 -0.97
N LEU A 85 9.51 -1.73 -2.08
CA LEU A 85 8.43 -2.45 -2.77
C LEU A 85 8.95 -3.47 -3.81
N GLY A 86 10.26 -3.54 -4.05
CA GLY A 86 10.85 -4.42 -5.05
C GLY A 86 10.46 -4.08 -6.50
N ILE A 87 10.11 -2.83 -6.78
CA ILE A 87 9.74 -2.34 -8.12
C ILE A 87 10.83 -1.43 -8.69
N SER A 88 10.80 -1.18 -10.00
CA SER A 88 11.84 -0.39 -10.67
C SER A 88 11.30 0.84 -11.40
N ARG A 89 9.99 0.87 -11.70
CA ARG A 89 9.36 1.89 -12.55
C ARG A 89 8.15 2.53 -11.89
N GLN A 90 7.94 3.81 -12.19
CA GLN A 90 6.76 4.55 -11.74
C GLN A 90 5.44 3.91 -12.22
N SER A 91 5.43 3.30 -13.41
CA SER A 91 4.24 2.60 -13.91
C SER A 91 3.90 1.35 -13.10
N GLU A 92 4.87 0.72 -12.43
CA GLU A 92 4.62 -0.38 -11.49
C GLU A 92 3.98 0.13 -10.20
N LEU A 93 4.47 1.27 -9.70
CA LEU A 93 3.85 1.95 -8.56
C LEU A 93 2.40 2.35 -8.88
N ALA A 94 2.16 2.91 -10.07
CA ALA A 94 0.82 3.30 -10.50
C ALA A 94 -0.13 2.09 -10.56
N ARG A 95 0.32 0.95 -11.09
CA ARG A 95 -0.47 -0.29 -11.08
C ARG A 95 -0.75 -0.80 -9.67
N LEU A 96 0.24 -0.74 -8.77
CA LEU A 96 0.07 -1.17 -7.38
C LEU A 96 -0.98 -0.31 -6.67
N VAL A 97 -0.86 1.02 -6.77
CA VAL A 97 -1.79 1.97 -6.14
C VAL A 97 -3.19 1.82 -6.74
N ALA A 98 -3.31 1.70 -8.07
CA ALA A 98 -4.61 1.44 -8.71
C ALA A 98 -5.25 0.15 -8.21
N ARG A 99 -4.46 -0.91 -8.00
CA ARG A 99 -4.96 -2.18 -7.44
C ARG A 99 -5.43 -2.02 -6.00
N ILE A 100 -4.67 -1.32 -5.15
CA ILE A 100 -5.07 -1.02 -3.76
C ILE A 100 -6.39 -0.24 -3.73
N GLN A 101 -6.50 0.81 -4.56
CA GLN A 101 -7.70 1.64 -4.65
C GLN A 101 -8.91 0.90 -5.23
N ALA A 102 -8.69 -0.05 -6.15
CA ALA A 102 -9.74 -0.90 -6.69
C ALA A 102 -10.19 -1.99 -5.70
N THR A 103 -9.29 -2.45 -4.82
CA THR A 103 -9.59 -3.48 -3.81
C THR A 103 -10.38 -2.96 -2.61
N GLY A 104 -10.42 -1.64 -2.38
CA GLY A 104 -11.24 -1.06 -1.31
C GLY A 104 -10.83 -1.58 0.07
N ILE A 105 -9.56 -1.35 0.43
CA ILE A 105 -9.03 -1.50 1.80
C ILE A 105 -8.94 -0.10 2.42
#